data_AF-A0A1G2UHH7-F1
#
_entry.id   AF-A0A1G2UHH7-F1
#
_cell.length_a   1.000
_cell.length_b   1.000
_cell.length_c   1.000
_cell.angle_alpha   90.00
_cell.angle_beta   90.00
_cell.angle_gamma   90.00
#
_symmetry.space_group_name_H-M   'P 1'
#
loop_
_entity.id
_entity.type
_entity.pdbx_description
1 polymer ?
#
loop_
_entity_poly.entity_id
_entity_poly.type
_entity_poly.pdbx_seq_one_letter_code
_entity_poly.pdbx_strand_id
1 'polypeptide(L)'
;MKSIDDNIKNRDIKGLLKHPRLKMLDEFYRRINAERKADDMKELPVRAIAVKISHLSVQDMAYLLKKCSQSSNFSRCFFGSLKIPKPSSEQIKPKDDTK
;
A
#
# COMPACT_ATOMS: atom_id res chain seq x y z
N MET A 1 7.51 -17.98 -31.61
CA MET A 1 7.17 -17.30 -30.34
C MET A 1 6.01 -16.36 -30.60
N LYS A 2 4.91 -16.44 -29.84
CA LYS A 2 3.82 -15.45 -29.95
C LYS A 2 4.31 -14.12 -29.39
N SER A 3 4.00 -13.01 -30.07
CA SER A 3 4.39 -11.66 -29.63
C SER A 3 3.82 -11.38 -28.24
N ILE A 4 4.57 -10.63 -27.42
CA ILE A 4 4.07 -10.10 -26.14
C ILE A 4 2.76 -9.31 -26.37
N ASP A 5 2.62 -8.67 -27.52
CA ASP A 5 1.43 -7.89 -27.91
C ASP A 5 0.18 -8.76 -28.08
N ASP A 6 0.31 -9.99 -28.57
CA ASP A 6 -0.82 -10.91 -28.76
C ASP A 6 -1.37 -11.43 -27.43
N ASN A 7 -0.52 -11.48 -26.40
CA ASN A 7 -0.89 -11.84 -25.03
C ASN A 7 -1.52 -10.68 -24.25
N ILE A 8 -1.38 -9.43 -24.73
CA ILE A 8 -1.96 -8.23 -24.11
C ILE A 8 -3.35 -7.94 -24.67
N LYS A 9 -3.56 -8.14 -25.98
CA LYS A 9 -4.84 -7.87 -26.66
C LYS A 9 -6.02 -8.73 -26.19
N ASN A 10 -5.74 -9.92 -25.64
CA ASN A 10 -6.75 -10.86 -25.15
C ASN A 10 -6.97 -10.83 -23.63
N ARG A 11 -6.30 -9.93 -22.89
CA ARG A 11 -6.58 -9.80 -21.45
C ARG A 11 -7.92 -9.12 -21.30
N ASP A 12 -8.89 -9.83 -20.76
CA ASP A 12 -10.20 -9.30 -20.36
C ASP A 12 -10.00 -8.13 -19.39
N ILE A 13 -9.83 -6.92 -19.92
CA ILE A 13 -9.60 -5.68 -19.17
C ILE A 13 -10.77 -5.46 -18.21
N LYS A 14 -11.99 -5.86 -18.60
CA LYS A 14 -13.18 -5.79 -17.76
C LYS A 14 -13.10 -6.77 -16.59
N GLY A 15 -12.61 -7.98 -16.83
CA GLY A 15 -12.31 -8.97 -15.78
C GLY A 15 -11.21 -8.51 -14.83
N LEU A 16 -10.17 -7.86 -15.35
CA LEU A 16 -9.07 -7.30 -14.56
C LEU A 16 -9.57 -6.23 -13.58
N LEU A 17 -10.45 -5.32 -14.03
CA LEU A 17 -11.08 -4.30 -13.17
C LEU A 17 -11.97 -4.87 -12.06
N LYS A 18 -12.47 -6.12 -12.21
CA LYS A 18 -13.24 -6.80 -11.15
C LYS A 18 -12.34 -7.38 -10.05
N HIS A 19 -11.02 -7.45 -10.27
CA HIS A 19 -10.10 -8.06 -9.34
C HIS A 19 -10.10 -7.32 -7.99
N PRO A 20 -10.23 -8.02 -6.84
CA PRO A 20 -10.33 -7.40 -5.51
C PRO A 20 -9.19 -6.42 -5.22
N ARG A 21 -7.98 -6.75 -5.67
CA ARG A 21 -6.80 -5.89 -5.53
C ARG A 21 -6.98 -4.52 -6.19
N LEU A 22 -7.56 -4.45 -7.39
CA LEU A 22 -7.72 -3.17 -8.10
C LEU A 22 -8.83 -2.33 -7.48
N LYS A 23 -9.91 -2.97 -7.00
CA LYS A 23 -10.96 -2.28 -6.24
C LYS A 23 -10.40 -1.64 -4.97
N MET A 24 -9.58 -2.37 -4.22
CA MET A 24 -8.95 -1.81 -3.01
C MET A 24 -7.93 -0.73 -3.34
N LEU A 25 -7.14 -0.89 -4.42
CA LEU A 25 -6.23 0.16 -4.89
C LEU A 25 -6.99 1.46 -5.22
N ASP A 26 -8.12 1.37 -5.91
CA ASP A 26 -8.98 2.52 -6.19
C ASP A 26 -9.48 3.17 -4.89
N GLU A 27 -9.92 2.38 -3.92
CA GLU A 27 -10.38 2.90 -2.63
C GLU A 27 -9.25 3.62 -1.85
N PHE A 28 -8.05 3.03 -1.79
CA PHE A 28 -6.89 3.70 -1.19
C PHE A 28 -6.59 5.04 -1.90
N TYR A 29 -6.61 5.03 -3.23
CA TYR A 29 -6.36 6.23 -4.04
C TYR A 29 -7.37 7.33 -3.76
N ARG A 30 -8.66 7.00 -3.81
CA ARG A 30 -9.74 7.99 -3.63
C ARG A 30 -9.70 8.61 -2.24
N ARG A 31 -9.49 7.81 -1.18
CA ARG A 31 -9.45 8.34 0.20
C ARG A 31 -8.23 9.21 0.47
N ILE A 32 -7.06 8.77 0.02
CA ILE A 32 -5.82 9.56 0.21
C ILE A 32 -5.93 10.89 -0.54
N ASN A 33 -6.39 10.88 -1.80
CA ASN A 33 -6.49 12.12 -2.56
C ASN A 33 -7.65 13.01 -2.12
N ALA A 34 -8.72 12.46 -1.54
CA ALA A 34 -9.77 13.27 -0.91
C ALA A 34 -9.22 14.07 0.28
N GLU A 35 -8.41 13.46 1.15
CA GLU A 35 -7.74 14.17 2.25
C GLU A 35 -6.74 15.20 1.74
N ARG A 36 -5.92 14.84 0.75
CA ARG A 36 -4.96 15.77 0.14
C ARG A 36 -5.65 16.98 -0.49
N LYS A 37 -6.77 16.77 -1.17
CA LYS A 37 -7.57 17.85 -1.74
C LYS A 37 -8.17 18.74 -0.65
N ALA A 38 -8.62 18.17 0.47
CA ALA A 38 -9.11 18.94 1.61
C ALA A 38 -8.00 19.80 2.24
N ASP A 39 -6.76 19.31 2.23
CA ASP A 39 -5.57 20.01 2.72
C ASP A 39 -4.88 20.89 1.64
N ASP A 40 -5.53 21.18 0.51
CA ASP A 40 -4.99 21.93 -0.64
C ASP A 40 -3.63 21.41 -1.16
N MET A 41 -3.43 20.10 -1.09
CA MET A 41 -2.24 19.41 -1.57
C MET A 41 -2.49 18.77 -2.94
N LYS A 42 -1.45 18.78 -3.78
CA LYS A 42 -1.46 18.08 -5.09
C LYS A 42 -1.78 16.59 -4.93
N GLU A 43 -2.68 16.07 -5.77
CA GLU A 43 -3.02 14.64 -5.81
C GLU A 43 -1.81 13.74 -6.09
N LEU A 44 -1.79 12.56 -5.48
CA LEU A 44 -0.83 11.51 -5.80
C LEU A 44 -1.30 10.71 -7.01
N PRO A 45 -0.40 10.29 -7.91
CA PRO A 45 -0.76 9.37 -8.98
C PRO A 45 -1.06 7.98 -8.42
N VAL A 46 -2.01 7.24 -9.05
CA VAL A 46 -2.38 5.86 -8.67
C VAL A 46 -1.15 4.96 -8.51
N ARG A 47 -0.16 5.11 -9.41
CA ARG A 47 1.09 4.35 -9.38
C ARG A 47 1.84 4.49 -8.05
N ALA A 48 1.85 5.68 -7.45
CA ALA A 48 2.55 5.91 -6.19
C ALA A 48 1.95 5.06 -5.06
N ILE A 49 0.62 4.96 -5.02
CA ILE A 49 -0.08 4.13 -4.03
C ILE A 49 0.09 2.65 -4.37
N ALA A 50 -0.02 2.27 -5.64
CA ALA A 50 0.16 0.88 -6.09
C ALA A 50 1.53 0.30 -5.69
N VAL A 51 2.61 1.09 -5.80
CA VAL A 51 3.95 0.69 -5.36
C VAL A 51 4.01 0.48 -3.85
N LYS A 52 3.32 1.30 -3.06
CA LYS A 52 3.32 1.17 -1.59
C LYS A 52 2.63 -0.10 -1.11
N ILE A 53 1.62 -0.60 -1.82
CA ILE A 53 0.91 -1.83 -1.47
C ILE A 53 1.32 -3.04 -2.33
N SER A 54 2.32 -2.89 -3.22
CA SER A 54 2.70 -3.92 -4.20
C SER A 54 3.10 -5.25 -3.57
N HIS A 55 3.70 -5.17 -2.38
CA HIS A 55 4.21 -6.31 -1.61
C HIS A 55 3.16 -6.96 -0.71
N LEU A 56 1.97 -6.37 -0.55
CA LEU A 56 0.93 -6.89 0.34
C LEU A 56 0.06 -7.92 -0.36
N SER A 57 -0.36 -8.94 0.39
CA SER A 57 -1.42 -9.85 -0.04
C SER A 57 -2.77 -9.13 -0.13
N VAL A 58 -3.74 -9.72 -0.83
CA VAL A 58 -5.12 -9.18 -0.90
C VAL A 58 -5.76 -9.12 0.48
N GLN A 59 -5.46 -10.08 1.36
CA GLN A 59 -5.99 -10.14 2.73
C GLN A 59 -5.40 -9.01 3.59
N ASP A 60 -4.09 -8.78 3.51
CA ASP A 60 -3.42 -7.69 4.23
C ASP A 60 -3.89 -6.31 3.75
N MET A 61 -4.14 -6.18 2.45
CA MET A 61 -4.75 -4.97 1.90
C MET A 61 -6.14 -4.72 2.48
N ALA A 62 -6.99 -5.76 2.57
CA ALA A 62 -8.32 -5.63 3.15
C ALA A 62 -8.26 -5.26 4.64
N TYR A 63 -7.33 -5.87 5.39
CA TYR A 63 -7.08 -5.54 6.79
C TYR A 63 -6.62 -4.09 6.95
N LEU A 64 -5.63 -3.66 6.16
CA LEU A 64 -5.11 -2.29 6.18
C LEU A 64 -6.20 -1.27 5.86
N LEU A 65 -7.01 -1.56 4.83
CA LEU A 65 -8.12 -0.69 4.42
C LEU A 65 -9.13 -0.55 5.55
N LYS A 66 -9.54 -1.66 6.19
CA LYS A 66 -10.45 -1.64 7.35
C LYS A 66 -9.86 -0.84 8.51
N LYS A 67 -8.60 -1.10 8.87
CA LYS A 67 -7.89 -0.42 9.96
C LYS A 67 -7.84 1.09 9.73
N CYS A 68 -7.47 1.53 8.53
CA CYS A 68 -7.37 2.95 8.22
C CYS A 68 -8.74 3.62 8.00
N SER A 69 -9.77 2.88 7.61
CA SER A 69 -11.15 3.39 7.56
C SER A 69 -11.71 3.73 8.93
N GLN A 70 -11.19 3.10 9.98
CA GLN A 70 -11.57 3.36 11.37
C GLN A 70 -10.69 4.43 12.05
N SER A 71 -9.64 4.88 11.37
CA SER A 71 -8.74 5.92 11.86
C SER A 71 -9.30 7.31 11.56
N SER A 72 -8.96 8.31 12.39
CA SER A 72 -9.33 9.70 12.17
C SER A 72 -8.64 10.35 10.97
N ASN A 73 -7.49 9.80 10.54
CA ASN A 73 -6.79 10.26 9.34
C ASN A 73 -6.29 9.03 8.56
N PHE A 74 -6.88 8.82 7.38
CA PHE A 74 -6.65 7.66 6.56
C PHE A 74 -5.23 7.63 6.01
N SER A 75 -4.73 8.74 5.45
CA SER A 75 -3.40 8.85 4.85
C SER A 75 -2.31 8.60 5.89
N ARG A 76 -2.43 9.18 7.08
CA ARG A 76 -1.48 8.99 8.19
C ARG A 76 -1.45 7.54 8.64
N CYS A 77 -2.61 6.89 8.77
CA CYS A 77 -2.68 5.46 9.08
C CYS A 77 -2.03 4.61 7.98
N PHE A 78 -2.34 4.89 6.72
CA PHE A 78 -1.85 4.15 5.56
C PHE A 78 -0.33 4.21 5.47
N PHE A 79 0.24 5.42 5.39
CA PHE A 79 1.69 5.59 5.27
C PHE A 79 2.42 5.19 6.55
N GLY A 80 1.80 5.36 7.72
CA GLY A 80 2.36 4.95 9.00
C GLY A 80 2.47 3.43 9.14
N SER A 81 1.43 2.70 8.74
CA SER A 81 1.40 1.23 8.86
C SER A 81 2.36 0.51 7.90
N LEU A 82 2.79 1.18 6.82
CA LEU A 82 3.73 0.65 5.84
C LEU A 82 5.19 1.02 6.14
N LYS A 83 5.47 1.75 7.24
CA LYS A 83 6.84 2.06 7.64
C LYS A 83 7.48 0.83 8.28
N ILE A 84 8.67 0.49 7.82
CA ILE A 84 9.53 -0.48 8.51
C ILE A 84 9.96 0.17 9.82
N PRO A 85 9.69 -0.45 10.99
CA PRO A 85 10.24 0.02 12.25
C PRO A 85 11.77 0.04 12.12
N LYS A 86 12.40 1.17 12.47
CA LYS A 86 13.85 1.12 12.70
C LYS A 86 14.09 0.07 13.78
N PRO A 87 15.12 -0.79 13.66
CA PRO A 87 15.51 -1.59 14.81
C PRO A 87 15.72 -0.62 15.95
N SER A 88 14.91 -0.75 17.01
CA SER A 88 15.25 -0.16 18.28
C SER A 88 16.67 -0.62 18.57
N SER A 89 17.58 0.31 18.84
CA SER A 89 18.89 -0.01 19.40
C SER A 89 18.67 -0.83 20.66
N GLU A 90 18.58 -2.14 20.49
CA GLU A 90 18.54 -3.12 21.54
C GLU A 90 19.86 -2.93 22.28
N GLN A 91 19.75 -2.60 23.57
CA GLN A 91 20.91 -2.38 24.41
C GLN A 91 21.79 -3.64 24.31
N ILE A 92 22.91 -3.52 23.60
CA ILE A 92 23.96 -4.52 23.64
C ILE A 92 24.48 -4.46 25.07
N LYS A 93 23.97 -5.33 25.94
CA LYS A 93 24.60 -5.57 27.23
C LYS A 93 26.01 -6.07 26.91
N PRO A 94 27.07 -5.43 27.43
CA PRO A 94 28.41 -6.00 27.29
C PRO A 94 28.37 -7.41 27.89
N LYS A 95 28.83 -8.39 27.10
CA LYS A 95 29.18 -9.68 27.66
C LYS A 95 30.36 -9.42 28.59
N ASP A 96 30.14 -9.59 29.89
CA ASP A 96 31.22 -9.71 30.86
C ASP A 96 32.00 -10.98 30.55
N ASP A 97 32.97 -10.86 29.66
CA ASP A 97 34.07 -11.81 29.52
C ASP A 97 35.13 -11.42 30.56
N THR A 98 35.03 -11.93 31.78
CA THR A 98 36.18 -11.94 32.71
C THR A 98 36.17 -13.19 33.58
N LYS A 99 36.93 -14.16 33.06
CA LYS A 99 37.83 -15.13 33.69
C LYS A 99 37.29 -16.19 34.65
#